data_AF-A0A7X6BGS5-F1
#
_entry.id   AF-A0A7X6BGS5-F1
#
_cell.length_a   1.000
_cell.length_b   1.000
_cell.length_c   1.000
_cell.angle_alpha   90.00
_cell.angle_beta   90.00
_cell.angle_gamma   90.00
#
_symmetry.space_group_name_H-M   'P 1'
#
loop_
_entity.id
_entity.type
_entity.pdbx_description
1 polymer ?
#
loop_
_entity_poly.entity_id
_entity_poly.type
_entity_poly.pdbx_seq_one_letter_code
_entity_poly.pdbx_strand_id
1 'polypeptide(L)'
;MTDLFSQLYKLCSRDGEKSCLEDWLTECIAVVFRSLSNEEWLALIERLSGHSALDLTAVLDGADITVRTQVSADHFGRPDLVIYVGDDPLILFENKVAHTVDQASDASGRVVHQLHRYAEWLSTQERAKGLRHSLVFLTHITAPPADFTISEGENVYFGVHRQVDSWGELTRFLIEITQGSGSNSFSHKLSLSLLEHLECNDMANEFPKTSDFAALELFLRFGPPLENLVTQMWRQVAHAANSSNQSGMSVDPEHEYGRYEASRYVNRTSRTGSTGSFLSTGIWYPEIGTGWDKDDLNGYEARGPHVFLLFADNDDDVFEDIKGVPGQDWLRPSSDFLVLRPLHSFGGDADDRARAMLEWLSGEAKKLRAFLLSENLTT
;
A
#
# COMPACT_ATOMS: atom_id res chain seq x y z
N MET A 1 -16.78 -9.98 4.69
CA MET A 1 -17.75 -9.38 3.75
C MET A 1 -17.18 -9.51 2.36
N THR A 2 -17.96 -9.94 1.38
CA THR A 2 -17.51 -9.97 -0.02
C THR A 2 -17.27 -8.52 -0.46
N ASP A 3 -16.01 -8.14 -0.69
CA ASP A 3 -15.64 -6.81 -1.19
C ASP A 3 -16.48 -6.50 -2.43
N LEU A 4 -17.27 -5.42 -2.38
CA LEU A 4 -18.18 -5.00 -3.45
C LEU A 4 -17.43 -4.75 -4.77
N PHE A 5 -16.11 -4.50 -4.70
CA PHE A 5 -15.23 -4.28 -5.84
C PHE A 5 -14.37 -5.50 -6.24
N SER A 6 -14.50 -6.63 -5.53
CA SER A 6 -13.72 -7.85 -5.80
C SER A 6 -13.88 -8.42 -7.22
N GLN A 7 -14.99 -8.09 -7.91
CA GLN A 7 -15.19 -8.47 -9.32
C GLN A 7 -14.37 -7.62 -10.28
N LEU A 8 -14.10 -6.34 -9.96
CA LEU A 8 -13.24 -5.46 -10.75
C LEU A 8 -11.78 -5.90 -10.69
N TYR A 9 -11.34 -6.42 -9.53
CA TYR A 9 -9.98 -6.92 -9.33
C TYR A 9 -9.64 -8.10 -10.26
N LYS A 10 -10.62 -8.98 -10.53
CA LYS A 10 -10.45 -10.13 -11.45
C LYS A 10 -10.30 -9.74 -12.92
N LEU A 11 -10.73 -8.54 -13.30
CA LEU A 11 -10.60 -8.03 -14.67
C LEU A 11 -9.23 -7.40 -14.91
N CYS A 12 -8.63 -6.77 -13.90
CA CYS A 12 -7.39 -6.01 -14.03
C CYS A 12 -6.11 -6.83 -13.79
N SER A 13 -6.20 -7.99 -13.11
CA SER A 13 -5.05 -8.82 -12.70
C SER A 13 -4.55 -9.82 -13.76
N ARG A 14 -5.08 -9.78 -14.99
CA ARG A 14 -4.69 -10.74 -16.04
C ARG A 14 -3.38 -10.42 -16.76
N ASP A 15 -2.93 -9.17 -16.70
CA ASP A 15 -1.71 -8.72 -17.36
C ASP A 15 -0.80 -8.06 -16.31
N GLY A 16 0.30 -8.74 -15.96
CA GLY A 16 1.12 -8.48 -14.77
C GLY A 16 2.00 -7.23 -14.82
N GLU A 17 1.40 -6.04 -14.85
CA GLU A 17 2.10 -4.77 -14.66
C GLU A 17 1.52 -3.95 -13.51
N LYS A 18 2.40 -3.16 -12.86
CA LYS A 18 2.13 -2.30 -11.71
C LYS A 18 1.03 -1.23 -11.95
N SER A 19 0.49 -1.11 -13.17
CA SER A 19 -0.66 -0.26 -13.54
C SER A 19 -2.00 -0.75 -12.97
N CYS A 20 -2.06 -1.95 -12.41
CA CYS A 20 -3.31 -2.57 -11.97
C CYS A 20 -4.07 -1.78 -10.87
N LEU A 21 -3.36 -1.14 -9.93
CA LEU A 21 -4.00 -0.44 -8.81
C LEU A 21 -4.61 0.90 -9.23
N GLU A 22 -3.90 1.70 -10.03
CA GLU A 22 -4.42 2.97 -10.57
C GLU A 22 -5.65 2.73 -11.45
N ASP A 23 -5.59 1.74 -12.34
CA ASP A 23 -6.70 1.36 -13.20
C ASP A 23 -7.89 0.82 -12.38
N TRP A 24 -7.63 -0.01 -11.37
CA TRP A 24 -8.67 -0.54 -10.50
C TRP A 24 -9.36 0.55 -9.68
N LEU A 25 -8.60 1.47 -9.08
CA LEU A 25 -9.15 2.61 -8.34
C LEU A 25 -9.99 3.53 -9.24
N THR A 26 -9.54 3.72 -10.48
CA THR A 26 -10.26 4.46 -11.52
C THR A 26 -11.61 3.81 -11.83
N GLU A 27 -11.67 2.49 -11.96
CA GLU A 27 -12.94 1.78 -12.15
C GLU A 27 -13.83 1.80 -10.91
N CYS A 28 -13.25 1.67 -9.71
CA CYS A 28 -13.99 1.78 -8.46
C CYS A 28 -14.69 3.14 -8.34
N ILE A 29 -13.98 4.23 -8.57
CA ILE A 29 -14.57 5.58 -8.50
C ILE A 29 -15.57 5.81 -9.63
N ALA A 30 -15.33 5.27 -10.83
CA ALA A 30 -16.30 5.33 -11.92
C ALA A 30 -17.61 4.64 -11.57
N VAL A 31 -17.56 3.49 -10.90
CA VAL A 31 -18.75 2.77 -10.41
C VAL A 31 -19.48 3.57 -9.35
N VAL A 32 -18.77 4.22 -8.41
CA VAL A 32 -19.38 5.13 -7.43
C VAL A 32 -20.10 6.26 -8.15
N PHE A 33 -19.44 6.96 -9.08
CA PHE A 33 -20.02 8.08 -9.83
C PHE A 33 -21.28 7.67 -10.61
N ARG A 34 -21.24 6.53 -11.32
CA ARG A 34 -22.41 6.01 -12.06
C ARG A 34 -23.61 5.68 -11.17
N SER A 35 -23.40 5.53 -9.86
CA SER A 35 -24.46 5.22 -8.90
C SER A 35 -25.06 6.45 -8.21
N LEU A 36 -24.52 7.65 -8.45
CA LEU A 36 -24.96 8.87 -7.78
C LEU A 36 -26.35 9.32 -8.24
N SER A 37 -27.11 9.88 -7.30
CA SER A 37 -28.36 10.60 -7.58
C SER A 37 -28.09 11.96 -8.25
N ASN A 38 -29.12 12.61 -8.80
CA ASN A 38 -28.96 13.93 -9.42
C ASN A 38 -28.48 15.00 -8.43
N GLU A 39 -28.93 14.95 -7.17
CA GLU A 39 -28.51 15.88 -6.13
C GLU A 39 -27.03 15.65 -5.75
N GLU A 40 -26.62 14.38 -5.65
CA GLU A 40 -25.22 13.99 -5.41
C GLU A 40 -24.32 14.40 -6.59
N TRP A 41 -24.80 14.24 -7.83
CA TRP A 41 -24.10 14.69 -9.04
C TRP A 41 -23.86 16.19 -9.07
N LEU A 42 -24.87 16.99 -8.68
CA LEU A 42 -24.74 18.45 -8.59
C LEU A 42 -23.61 18.83 -7.62
N ALA A 43 -23.61 18.23 -6.43
CA ALA A 43 -22.60 18.50 -5.40
C ALA A 43 -21.19 18.07 -5.84
N LEU A 44 -21.07 16.91 -6.52
CA LEU A 44 -19.81 16.44 -7.06
C LEU A 44 -19.26 17.36 -8.14
N ILE A 45 -20.09 17.74 -9.11
CA ILE A 45 -19.65 18.61 -10.21
C ILE A 45 -19.33 20.02 -9.68
N GLU A 46 -20.09 20.55 -8.71
CA GLU A 46 -19.79 21.84 -8.07
C GLU A 46 -18.38 21.84 -7.44
N ARG A 47 -18.05 20.83 -6.64
CA ARG A 47 -16.72 20.69 -6.03
C ARG A 47 -15.61 20.63 -7.06
N LEU A 48 -15.78 19.84 -8.11
CA LEU A 48 -14.71 19.50 -9.04
C LEU A 48 -14.51 20.51 -10.18
N SER A 49 -15.54 21.30 -10.48
CA SER A 49 -15.51 22.24 -11.62
C SER A 49 -15.39 23.71 -11.22
N GLY A 50 -15.62 24.02 -9.95
CA GLY A 50 -15.67 25.40 -9.46
C GLY A 50 -16.84 26.23 -10.02
N HIS A 51 -17.78 25.60 -10.73
CA HIS A 51 -19.04 26.24 -11.15
C HIS A 51 -20.01 26.31 -9.98
N SER A 52 -20.85 27.35 -9.97
CA SER A 52 -21.87 27.47 -8.92
C SER A 52 -23.00 26.47 -9.11
N ALA A 53 -23.64 26.02 -8.03
CA ALA A 53 -24.84 25.20 -8.10
C ALA A 53 -25.94 25.79 -9.01
N LEU A 54 -26.06 27.13 -9.10
CA LEU A 54 -27.02 27.81 -9.97
C LEU A 54 -26.74 27.56 -11.45
N ASP A 55 -25.48 27.67 -11.88
CA ASP A 55 -25.06 27.43 -13.26
C ASP A 55 -25.25 25.96 -13.63
N LEU A 56 -24.93 25.05 -12.70
CA LEU A 56 -25.02 23.62 -12.91
C LEU A 56 -26.46 23.11 -12.97
N THR A 57 -27.37 23.64 -12.14
CA THR A 57 -28.76 23.17 -12.09
C THR A 57 -29.43 23.29 -13.47
N ALA A 58 -29.25 24.42 -14.15
CA ALA A 58 -29.83 24.64 -15.48
C ALA A 58 -29.22 23.73 -16.57
N VAL A 59 -27.98 23.27 -16.37
CA VAL A 59 -27.27 22.44 -17.34
C VAL A 59 -27.58 20.97 -17.14
N LEU A 60 -27.60 20.52 -15.88
CA LEU A 60 -27.74 19.11 -15.48
C LEU A 60 -29.20 18.66 -15.38
N ASP A 61 -30.17 19.57 -15.26
CA ASP A 61 -31.59 19.20 -15.24
C ASP A 61 -31.99 18.48 -16.54
N GLY A 62 -32.33 17.19 -16.39
CA GLY A 62 -32.66 16.29 -17.50
C GLY A 62 -31.49 15.93 -18.43
N ALA A 63 -30.25 16.25 -18.07
CA ALA A 63 -29.08 15.94 -18.89
C ALA A 63 -28.63 14.48 -18.74
N ASP A 64 -28.10 13.92 -19.83
CA ASP A 64 -27.48 12.59 -19.82
C ASP A 64 -26.03 12.69 -19.33
N ILE A 65 -25.78 12.35 -18.07
CA ILE A 65 -24.43 12.34 -17.49
C ILE A 65 -23.83 10.96 -17.68
N THR A 66 -22.71 10.87 -18.40
CA THR A 66 -22.01 9.59 -18.61
C THR A 66 -20.58 9.62 -18.07
N VAL A 67 -20.18 8.53 -17.41
CA VAL A 67 -18.83 8.35 -16.86
C VAL A 67 -18.11 7.29 -17.67
N ARG A 68 -17.07 7.71 -18.39
CA ARG A 68 -16.27 6.83 -19.27
C ARG A 68 -14.85 6.77 -18.73
N THR A 69 -14.35 5.57 -18.55
CA THR A 69 -12.95 5.32 -18.18
C THR A 69 -12.13 5.07 -19.43
N GLN A 70 -10.83 5.32 -19.36
CA GLN A 70 -9.87 4.86 -20.37
C GLN A 70 -10.20 5.35 -21.79
N VAL A 71 -10.61 6.62 -21.89
CA VAL A 71 -11.08 7.26 -23.13
C VAL A 71 -9.91 7.53 -24.06
N SER A 72 -10.04 7.28 -25.37
CA SER A 72 -9.02 7.67 -26.34
C SER A 72 -9.12 9.17 -26.65
N ALA A 73 -8.10 9.95 -26.29
CA ALA A 73 -7.94 11.36 -26.69
C ALA A 73 -6.97 11.47 -27.88
N ASP A 74 -7.04 10.52 -28.81
CA ASP A 74 -6.19 10.43 -30.01
C ASP A 74 -4.68 10.55 -29.69
N HIS A 75 -4.03 11.59 -30.22
CA HIS A 75 -2.60 11.84 -30.02
C HIS A 75 -2.27 12.53 -28.69
N PHE A 76 -3.28 12.96 -27.91
CA PHE A 76 -3.10 13.58 -26.60
C PHE A 76 -2.93 12.56 -25.47
N GLY A 77 -3.29 11.29 -25.72
CA GLY A 77 -3.13 10.18 -24.79
C GLY A 77 -4.47 9.53 -24.44
N ARG A 78 -4.52 8.91 -23.26
CA ARG A 78 -5.68 8.16 -22.78
C ARG A 78 -6.01 8.59 -21.34
N PRO A 79 -6.95 9.54 -21.15
CA PRO A 79 -7.38 9.93 -19.82
C PRO A 79 -7.97 8.75 -19.04
N ASP A 80 -7.68 8.71 -17.74
CA ASP A 80 -8.14 7.64 -16.86
C ASP A 80 -9.66 7.63 -16.73
N LEU A 81 -10.26 8.82 -16.56
CA LEU A 81 -11.71 8.98 -16.44
C LEU A 81 -12.17 10.32 -17.01
N VAL A 82 -13.31 10.32 -17.70
CA VAL A 82 -13.96 11.53 -18.22
C VAL A 82 -15.46 11.47 -17.92
N ILE A 83 -16.00 12.59 -17.42
CA ILE A 83 -17.42 12.83 -17.19
C ILE A 83 -17.94 13.68 -18.33
N TYR A 84 -18.98 13.20 -19.01
CA TYR A 84 -19.65 13.87 -20.11
C TYR A 84 -21.04 14.34 -19.72
N VAL A 85 -21.50 15.42 -20.35
CA VAL A 85 -22.90 15.87 -20.35
C VAL A 85 -23.38 15.82 -21.79
N GLY A 86 -24.22 14.82 -22.11
CA GLY A 86 -24.45 14.42 -23.49
C GLY A 86 -23.17 13.86 -24.12
N ASP A 87 -22.76 14.43 -25.25
CA ASP A 87 -21.53 14.07 -25.94
C ASP A 87 -20.35 15.00 -25.60
N ASP A 88 -20.57 16.04 -24.79
CA ASP A 88 -19.56 17.05 -24.46
C ASP A 88 -18.80 16.68 -23.18
N PRO A 89 -17.45 16.61 -23.19
CA PRO A 89 -16.67 16.33 -22.00
C PRO A 89 -16.72 17.52 -21.04
N LEU A 90 -17.04 17.28 -19.77
CA LEU A 90 -17.10 18.31 -18.73
C LEU A 90 -15.90 18.26 -17.79
N ILE A 91 -15.58 17.08 -17.27
CA ILE A 91 -14.50 16.87 -16.29
C ILE A 91 -13.62 15.72 -16.75
N LEU A 92 -12.32 15.96 -16.84
CA LEU A 92 -11.30 14.94 -17.09
C LEU A 92 -10.52 14.69 -15.81
N PHE A 93 -10.24 13.43 -15.52
CA PHE A 93 -9.39 12.98 -14.42
C PHE A 93 -8.12 12.36 -14.97
N GLU A 94 -7.01 12.71 -14.32
CA GLU A 94 -5.76 11.96 -14.34
C GLU A 94 -5.46 11.54 -12.90
N ASN A 95 -5.26 10.25 -12.72
CA ASN A 95 -5.20 9.57 -11.44
C ASN A 95 -3.78 9.08 -11.19
N LYS A 96 -3.26 9.29 -9.98
CA LYS A 96 -1.95 8.79 -9.54
C LYS A 96 -2.00 8.24 -8.12
N VAL A 97 -1.17 7.24 -7.82
CA VAL A 97 -1.00 6.74 -6.45
C VAL A 97 0.36 7.16 -5.90
N ALA A 98 1.45 6.68 -6.50
CA ALA A 98 2.81 6.94 -6.03
C ALA A 98 3.83 7.18 -7.18
N HIS A 99 3.35 7.35 -8.40
CA HIS A 99 4.20 7.53 -9.59
C HIS A 99 4.19 8.98 -10.08
N THR A 100 5.34 9.45 -10.57
CA THR A 100 5.48 10.79 -11.15
C THR A 100 4.63 10.95 -12.41
N VAL A 101 4.13 12.16 -12.67
CA VAL A 101 3.41 12.49 -13.92
C VAL A 101 4.34 12.35 -15.11
N ASP A 102 3.87 11.70 -16.17
CA ASP A 102 4.63 11.51 -17.41
C ASP A 102 5.11 12.84 -17.99
N GLN A 103 6.41 12.88 -18.32
CA GLN A 103 7.07 14.05 -18.88
C GLN A 103 7.62 13.70 -20.27
N ALA A 104 7.27 14.52 -21.26
CA ALA A 104 7.92 14.51 -22.57
C ALA A 104 8.64 15.84 -22.77
N SER A 105 9.71 15.86 -23.55
CA SER A 105 10.27 17.12 -24.07
C SER A 105 9.71 17.36 -25.47
N ASP A 106 9.15 18.54 -25.71
CA ASP A 106 8.75 18.93 -27.06
C ASP A 106 9.97 19.25 -27.95
N ALA A 107 9.73 19.54 -29.22
CA ALA A 107 10.78 19.89 -30.19
C ALA A 107 11.55 21.18 -29.82
N SER A 108 11.06 21.98 -28.88
CA SER A 108 11.71 23.18 -28.35
C SER A 108 12.52 22.93 -27.07
N GLY A 109 12.50 21.69 -26.56
CA GLY A 109 13.14 21.29 -25.31
C GLY A 109 12.35 21.70 -24.07
N ARG A 110 11.09 22.12 -24.22
CA ARG A 110 10.20 22.41 -23.10
C ARG A 110 9.61 21.10 -22.57
N VAL A 111 9.58 20.96 -21.25
CA VAL A 111 8.92 19.83 -20.59
C VAL A 111 7.40 20.01 -20.76
N VAL A 112 6.76 19.05 -21.42
CA VAL A 112 5.33 18.93 -21.61
C VAL A 112 4.84 17.76 -20.77
N HIS A 113 3.96 18.04 -19.83
CA HIS A 113 3.33 17.04 -18.98
C HIS A 113 2.08 16.46 -19.63
N GLN A 114 1.69 15.25 -19.26
CA GLN A 114 0.43 14.64 -19.71
C GLN A 114 -0.79 15.54 -19.46
N LEU A 115 -0.81 16.25 -18.33
CA LEU A 115 -1.86 17.23 -18.01
C LEU A 115 -1.92 18.40 -19.00
N HIS A 116 -0.80 18.83 -19.59
CA HIS A 116 -0.81 19.86 -20.65
C HIS A 116 -1.55 19.37 -21.90
N ARG A 117 -1.26 18.13 -22.32
CA ARG A 117 -1.90 17.52 -23.48
C ARG A 117 -3.40 17.39 -23.29
N TYR A 118 -3.86 17.07 -22.08
CA TYR A 118 -5.29 17.00 -21.79
C TYR A 118 -5.96 18.35 -21.72
N ALA A 119 -5.28 19.37 -21.20
CA ALA A 119 -5.80 20.74 -21.23
C ALA A 119 -5.95 21.26 -22.66
N GLU A 120 -4.97 20.95 -23.53
CA GLU A 120 -5.03 21.24 -24.95
C GLU A 120 -6.18 20.48 -25.61
N TRP A 121 -6.31 19.16 -25.35
CA TRP A 121 -7.42 18.35 -25.85
C TRP A 121 -8.76 18.95 -25.45
N LEU A 122 -9.00 19.23 -24.15
CA LEU A 122 -10.24 19.86 -23.66
C LEU A 122 -10.51 21.20 -24.35
N SER A 123 -9.48 21.99 -24.65
CA SER A 123 -9.63 23.27 -25.34
C SER A 123 -10.10 23.14 -26.79
N THR A 124 -9.96 21.95 -27.40
CA THR A 124 -10.47 21.64 -28.75
C THR A 124 -11.90 21.09 -28.75
N GLN A 125 -12.46 20.76 -27.58
CA GLN A 125 -13.79 20.14 -27.46
C GLN A 125 -14.89 21.21 -27.36
N GLU A 126 -16.12 20.80 -27.72
CA GLU A 126 -17.30 21.63 -27.47
C GLU A 126 -17.62 21.66 -25.96
N ARG A 127 -18.13 22.81 -25.50
CA ARG A 127 -18.47 23.03 -24.09
C ARG A 127 -19.94 22.74 -23.85
N ALA A 128 -20.21 21.83 -22.91
CA ALA A 128 -21.56 21.55 -22.43
C ALA A 128 -22.27 22.84 -21.97
N LYS A 129 -23.14 23.38 -22.84
CA LYS A 129 -23.92 24.60 -22.62
C LYS A 129 -23.10 25.79 -22.07
N GLY A 130 -21.83 25.92 -22.50
CA GLY A 130 -20.94 27.03 -22.11
C GLY A 130 -20.22 26.88 -20.77
N LEU A 131 -20.39 25.74 -20.07
CA LEU A 131 -19.58 25.43 -18.89
C LEU A 131 -18.10 25.27 -19.26
N ARG A 132 -17.21 25.73 -18.38
CA ARG A 132 -15.76 25.52 -18.55
C ARG A 132 -15.44 24.05 -18.27
N HIS A 133 -14.54 23.49 -19.07
CA HIS A 133 -13.98 22.17 -18.79
C HIS A 133 -13.17 22.21 -17.50
N SER A 134 -13.09 21.07 -16.84
CA SER A 134 -12.31 20.88 -15.63
C SER A 134 -11.33 19.74 -15.81
N LEU A 135 -10.13 19.94 -15.30
CA LEU A 135 -9.06 18.95 -15.25
C LEU A 135 -8.75 18.68 -13.78
N VAL A 136 -9.03 17.46 -13.33
CA VAL A 136 -8.85 16.99 -11.96
C VAL A 136 -7.61 16.11 -11.93
N PHE A 137 -6.66 16.43 -11.04
CA PHE A 137 -5.54 15.56 -10.72
C PHE A 137 -5.82 14.90 -9.37
N LEU A 138 -6.15 13.61 -9.40
CA LEU A 138 -6.49 12.83 -8.22
C LEU A 138 -5.29 12.01 -7.78
N THR A 139 -4.82 12.22 -6.55
CA THR A 139 -3.53 11.67 -6.11
C THR A 139 -3.56 11.07 -4.70
N HIS A 140 -2.52 10.33 -4.33
CA HIS A 140 -2.27 9.99 -2.92
C HIS A 140 -1.03 10.74 -2.41
N ILE A 141 0.15 10.49 -2.98
CA ILE A 141 1.41 11.19 -2.61
C ILE A 141 2.12 11.85 -3.79
N THR A 142 1.63 11.65 -5.03
CA THR A 142 2.25 12.27 -6.21
C THR A 142 1.89 13.74 -6.25
N ALA A 143 2.90 14.61 -6.16
CA ALA A 143 2.71 16.04 -6.37
C ALA A 143 2.28 16.33 -7.83
N PRO A 144 1.29 17.22 -8.06
CA PRO A 144 1.01 17.71 -9.40
C PRO A 144 2.22 18.48 -9.97
N PRO A 145 2.33 18.60 -11.30
CA PRO A 145 3.31 19.48 -11.91
C PRO A 145 3.22 20.89 -11.33
N ALA A 146 4.38 21.53 -11.11
CA ALA A 146 4.47 22.79 -10.38
C ALA A 146 3.63 23.92 -11.01
N ASP A 147 3.41 23.89 -12.32
CA ASP A 147 2.63 24.87 -13.06
C ASP A 147 1.13 24.57 -13.13
N PHE A 148 0.69 23.40 -12.67
CA PHE A 148 -0.72 23.01 -12.64
C PHE A 148 -1.52 23.88 -11.67
N THR A 149 -0.97 24.21 -10.50
CA THR A 149 -1.70 24.98 -9.47
C THR A 149 -1.51 26.50 -9.60
N ILE A 150 -0.62 26.97 -10.48
CA ILE A 150 -0.33 28.39 -10.65
C ILE A 150 -1.49 29.08 -11.39
N SER A 151 -2.09 30.09 -10.74
CA SER A 151 -3.27 30.80 -11.23
C SER A 151 -2.96 31.96 -12.19
N GLU A 152 -1.70 32.36 -12.35
CA GLU A 152 -1.33 33.59 -13.07
C GLU A 152 -0.77 33.35 -14.48
N GLY A 153 -1.24 34.14 -15.46
CA GLY A 153 -0.67 34.26 -16.81
C GLY A 153 -1.40 33.49 -17.94
N GLU A 154 -0.99 33.76 -19.19
CA GLU A 154 -1.27 32.88 -20.34
C GLU A 154 -0.52 31.54 -20.13
N ASN A 155 -1.11 30.68 -19.31
CA ASN A 155 -0.62 29.33 -19.07
C ASN A 155 -1.31 28.35 -20.05
N VAL A 156 -0.68 27.20 -20.29
CA VAL A 156 -1.15 26.10 -21.15
C VAL A 156 -2.56 25.59 -20.76
N TYR A 157 -3.00 25.90 -19.54
CA TYR A 157 -4.32 25.56 -19.00
C TYR A 157 -5.39 26.65 -19.17
N PHE A 158 -5.15 27.68 -19.98
CA PHE A 158 -6.09 28.80 -20.12
C PHE A 158 -7.50 28.32 -20.52
N GLY A 159 -8.50 28.75 -19.76
CA GLY A 159 -9.91 28.39 -20.00
C GLY A 159 -10.35 27.04 -19.44
N VAL A 160 -9.44 26.27 -18.81
CA VAL A 160 -9.73 25.00 -18.13
C VAL A 160 -9.61 25.21 -16.61
N HIS A 161 -10.64 24.82 -15.86
CA HIS A 161 -10.58 24.79 -14.39
C HIS A 161 -9.68 23.64 -13.95
N ARG A 162 -8.91 23.84 -12.88
CA ARG A 162 -7.93 22.87 -12.41
C ARG A 162 -8.16 22.58 -10.94
N GLN A 163 -8.28 21.32 -10.61
CA GLN A 163 -8.50 20.85 -9.25
C GLN A 163 -7.49 19.76 -8.91
N VAL A 164 -6.94 19.82 -7.71
CA VAL A 164 -6.15 18.73 -7.13
C VAL A 164 -6.96 18.20 -5.95
N ASP A 165 -7.11 16.89 -5.86
CA ASP A 165 -7.79 16.23 -4.74
C ASP A 165 -7.01 14.98 -4.37
N SER A 166 -7.14 14.54 -3.12
CA SER A 166 -6.61 13.23 -2.73
C SER A 166 -7.67 12.14 -2.84
N TRP A 167 -7.26 10.89 -3.08
CA TRP A 167 -8.18 9.74 -3.07
C TRP A 167 -9.01 9.70 -1.77
N GLY A 168 -8.37 9.96 -0.63
CA GLY A 168 -9.02 9.99 0.66
C GLY A 168 -10.03 11.13 0.82
N GLU A 169 -9.67 12.35 0.41
CA GLU A 169 -10.57 13.52 0.51
C GLU A 169 -11.78 13.39 -0.41
N LEU A 170 -11.58 13.00 -1.66
CA LEU A 170 -12.68 12.78 -2.60
C LEU A 170 -13.62 11.68 -2.10
N THR A 171 -13.08 10.57 -1.58
CA THR A 171 -13.91 9.47 -1.04
C THR A 171 -14.70 9.89 0.19
N ARG A 172 -14.11 10.65 1.12
CA ARG A 172 -14.84 11.19 2.28
C ARG A 172 -15.95 12.14 1.85
N PHE A 173 -15.68 12.99 0.88
CA PHE A 173 -16.70 13.88 0.32
C PHE A 173 -17.84 13.10 -0.35
N LEU A 174 -17.55 12.01 -1.07
CA LEU A 174 -18.57 11.13 -1.63
C LEU A 174 -19.44 10.50 -0.52
N ILE A 175 -18.85 10.10 0.61
CA ILE A 175 -19.60 9.60 1.78
C ILE A 175 -20.54 10.69 2.32
N GLU A 176 -20.06 11.93 2.46
CA GLU A 176 -20.84 13.06 2.96
C GLU A 176 -22.08 13.35 2.08
N ILE A 177 -21.89 13.47 0.76
CA ILE A 177 -23.00 13.79 -0.16
C ILE A 177 -23.99 12.64 -0.30
N THR A 178 -23.53 11.39 -0.20
CA THR A 178 -24.40 10.21 -0.32
C THR A 178 -25.13 9.85 0.97
N GLN A 179 -24.67 10.36 2.12
CA GLN A 179 -25.32 10.14 3.41
C GLN A 179 -26.71 10.81 3.48
N GLY A 180 -26.87 11.96 2.82
CA GLY A 180 -28.13 12.71 2.77
C GLY A 180 -29.29 11.95 2.13
N SER A 181 -28.99 11.10 1.14
CA SER A 181 -29.95 10.23 0.44
C SER A 181 -30.40 9.02 1.27
N GLY A 182 -29.86 8.87 2.49
CA GLY A 182 -30.11 7.78 3.43
C GLY A 182 -28.95 6.78 3.46
N SER A 183 -28.50 6.42 4.66
CA SER A 183 -27.33 5.56 4.92
C SER A 183 -27.38 4.15 4.31
N ASN A 184 -28.48 3.78 3.66
CA ASN A 184 -28.66 2.51 2.97
C ASN A 184 -28.59 2.61 1.44
N SER A 185 -28.37 3.81 0.87
CA SER A 185 -28.22 4.00 -0.57
C SER A 185 -27.03 3.19 -1.11
N PHE A 186 -27.15 2.76 -2.37
CA PHE A 186 -26.10 1.94 -3.00
C PHE A 186 -24.81 2.74 -3.18
N SER A 187 -24.91 4.01 -3.57
CA SER A 187 -23.78 4.94 -3.71
C SER A 187 -23.04 5.14 -2.39
N HIS A 188 -23.75 5.27 -1.27
CA HIS A 188 -23.13 5.40 0.05
C HIS A 188 -22.35 4.15 0.45
N LYS A 189 -22.92 2.95 0.20
CA LYS A 189 -22.22 1.69 0.48
C LYS A 189 -20.97 1.52 -0.36
N LEU A 190 -21.02 1.87 -1.65
CA LEU A 190 -19.85 1.83 -2.52
C LEU A 190 -18.76 2.81 -2.05
N SER A 191 -19.14 4.02 -1.64
CA SER A 191 -18.21 5.03 -1.13
C SER A 191 -17.54 4.58 0.17
N LEU A 192 -18.30 3.96 1.09
CA LEU A 192 -17.75 3.36 2.32
C LEU A 192 -16.77 2.21 2.01
N SER A 193 -17.13 1.30 1.10
CA SER A 193 -16.23 0.21 0.71
C SER A 193 -14.95 0.73 0.05
N LEU A 194 -15.04 1.81 -0.73
CA LEU A 194 -13.85 2.44 -1.31
C LEU A 194 -12.96 3.04 -0.21
N LEU A 195 -13.54 3.71 0.78
CA LEU A 195 -12.77 4.25 1.90
C LEU A 195 -12.11 3.14 2.71
N GLU A 196 -12.82 2.06 3.02
CA GLU A 196 -12.27 0.91 3.75
C GLU A 196 -11.08 0.31 2.99
N HIS A 197 -11.17 0.19 1.66
CA HIS A 197 -10.04 -0.25 0.84
C HIS A 197 -8.87 0.74 0.93
N LEU A 198 -9.13 2.04 0.79
CA LEU A 198 -8.07 3.06 0.92
C LEU A 198 -7.43 3.04 2.30
N GLU A 199 -8.19 2.77 3.37
CA GLU A 199 -7.64 2.64 4.73
C GLU A 199 -6.79 1.39 4.90
N CYS A 200 -7.20 0.25 4.31
CA CYS A 200 -6.42 -0.99 4.36
C CYS A 200 -5.11 -0.92 3.58
N ASN A 201 -4.98 0.02 2.65
CA ASN A 201 -3.76 0.21 1.84
C ASN A 201 -3.00 1.48 2.24
N ASP A 202 -3.29 2.09 3.39
CA ASP A 202 -2.70 3.34 3.87
C ASP A 202 -2.86 4.54 2.90
N MET A 203 -3.80 4.46 1.97
CA MET A 203 -4.06 5.47 0.95
C MET A 203 -5.10 6.51 1.35
N ALA A 204 -5.82 6.28 2.45
CA ALA A 204 -6.87 7.17 2.90
C ALA A 204 -6.35 8.53 3.40
N ASN A 205 -5.10 8.64 3.80
CA ASN A 205 -4.50 9.90 4.31
C ASN A 205 -3.10 10.06 3.75
N GLU A 206 -2.77 11.26 3.26
CA GLU A 206 -1.41 11.59 2.82
C GLU A 206 -0.42 11.70 4.00
N PHE A 207 -0.93 12.01 5.19
CA PHE A 207 -0.12 12.29 6.38
C PHE A 207 -0.48 11.37 7.56
N PRO A 208 0.46 11.17 8.51
CA PRO A 208 0.21 10.35 9.70
C PRO A 208 -0.98 10.86 10.53
N LYS A 209 -1.80 9.92 11.00
CA LYS A 209 -2.89 10.17 11.95
C LYS A 209 -2.32 10.40 13.36
N THR A 210 -3.13 10.97 14.26
CA THR A 210 -2.74 11.16 15.68
C THR A 210 -2.36 9.85 16.38
N SER A 211 -2.98 8.73 15.99
CA SER A 211 -2.60 7.39 16.47
C SER A 211 -1.15 7.06 16.16
N ASP A 212 -0.65 7.50 15.02
CA ASP A 212 0.68 7.17 14.53
C ASP A 212 1.72 7.96 15.32
N PHE A 213 1.41 9.22 15.64
CA PHE A 213 2.21 10.01 16.58
C PHE A 213 2.19 9.44 18.00
N ALA A 214 1.06 8.89 18.47
CA ALA A 214 0.98 8.23 19.77
C ALA A 214 1.79 6.91 19.80
N ALA A 215 1.73 6.13 18.73
CA ALA A 215 2.56 4.94 18.56
C ALA A 215 4.06 5.31 18.56
N LEU A 216 4.42 6.39 17.87
CA LEU A 216 5.77 6.94 17.89
C LEU A 216 6.19 7.38 19.29
N GLU A 217 5.33 8.06 20.06
CA GLU A 217 5.61 8.44 21.45
C GLU A 217 5.90 7.22 22.33
N LEU A 218 5.07 6.17 22.21
CA LEU A 218 5.28 4.91 22.92
C LEU A 218 6.59 4.25 22.52
N PHE A 219 6.90 4.20 21.22
CA PHE A 219 8.14 3.63 20.73
C PHE A 219 9.36 4.44 21.20
N LEU A 220 9.33 5.77 21.17
CA LEU A 220 10.41 6.61 21.70
C LEU A 220 10.66 6.37 23.19
N ARG A 221 9.60 6.08 23.95
CA ARG A 221 9.69 5.84 25.39
C ARG A 221 10.16 4.43 25.75
N PHE A 222 9.75 3.42 24.99
CA PHE A 222 9.95 2.00 25.33
C PHE A 222 10.82 1.23 24.33
N GLY A 223 11.25 1.88 23.26
CA GLY A 223 12.13 1.35 22.22
C GLY A 223 13.51 0.94 22.73
N PRO A 224 14.24 1.77 23.50
CA PRO A 224 15.60 1.40 23.91
C PRO A 224 15.69 0.10 24.76
N PRO A 225 14.77 -0.17 25.72
CA PRO A 225 14.71 -1.47 26.37
C PRO A 225 14.44 -2.64 25.41
N LEU A 226 13.57 -2.46 24.42
CA LEU A 226 13.23 -3.48 23.42
C LEU A 226 14.41 -3.74 22.46
N GLU A 227 15.05 -2.68 21.97
CA GLU A 227 16.27 -2.74 21.15
C GLU A 227 17.38 -3.46 21.89
N ASN A 228 17.58 -3.15 23.19
CA ASN A 228 18.55 -3.84 24.02
C ASN A 228 18.22 -5.34 24.20
N LEU A 229 16.95 -5.69 24.41
CA LEU A 229 16.52 -7.09 24.50
C LEU A 229 16.83 -7.83 23.20
N VAL A 230 16.39 -7.31 22.05
CA VAL A 230 16.61 -7.95 20.74
C VAL A 230 18.09 -8.01 20.37
N THR A 231 18.87 -6.98 20.70
CA THR A 231 20.34 -7.01 20.58
C THR A 231 20.96 -8.13 21.41
N GLN A 232 20.47 -8.36 22.64
CA GLN A 232 20.95 -9.45 23.47
C GLN A 232 20.50 -10.82 22.94
N MET A 233 19.28 -10.92 22.41
CA MET A 233 18.79 -12.12 21.72
C MET A 233 19.68 -12.47 20.53
N TRP A 234 20.03 -11.47 19.71
CA TRP A 234 20.97 -11.66 18.59
C TRP A 234 22.29 -12.25 19.07
N ARG A 235 22.88 -11.71 20.15
CA ARG A 235 24.14 -12.23 20.70
C ARG A 235 24.05 -13.72 21.08
N GLN A 236 22.87 -14.20 21.49
CA GLN A 236 22.66 -15.61 21.77
C GLN A 236 22.60 -16.48 20.51
N VAL A 237 22.12 -15.94 19.39
CA VAL A 237 21.91 -16.74 18.16
C VAL A 237 22.96 -16.52 17.09
N ALA A 238 23.75 -15.44 17.16
CA ALA A 238 24.71 -15.03 16.12
C ALA A 238 25.74 -16.10 15.74
N HIS A 239 25.96 -17.09 16.62
CA HIS A 239 26.86 -18.20 16.39
C HIS A 239 26.18 -19.42 15.74
N ALA A 240 24.87 -19.39 15.47
CA ALA A 240 24.13 -20.49 14.87
C ALA A 240 24.52 -20.71 13.41
N ALA A 241 24.80 -19.63 12.68
CA ALA A 241 25.24 -19.63 11.30
C ALA A 241 26.41 -18.67 11.11
N ASN A 242 27.34 -19.01 10.23
CA ASN A 242 28.49 -18.16 9.94
C ASN A 242 28.07 -16.98 9.07
N SER A 243 28.33 -15.78 9.53
CA SER A 243 28.09 -14.54 8.80
C SER A 243 29.41 -13.80 8.56
N SER A 244 29.47 -13.00 7.50
CA SER A 244 30.64 -12.16 7.26
C SER A 244 30.67 -11.03 8.28
N ASN A 245 31.87 -10.60 8.70
CA ASN A 245 32.02 -9.39 9.52
C ASN A 245 31.71 -8.09 8.73
N GLN A 246 31.42 -8.19 7.42
CA GLN A 246 31.11 -7.07 6.56
C GLN A 246 29.60 -6.78 6.48
N SER A 247 28.73 -7.74 6.83
CA SER A 247 27.30 -7.50 6.95
C SER A 247 26.99 -6.93 8.35
N GLY A 248 26.52 -5.68 8.38
CA GLY A 248 25.98 -5.07 9.60
C GLY A 248 24.82 -5.92 10.14
N MET A 249 24.68 -5.99 11.46
CA MET A 249 23.43 -6.44 12.09
C MET A 249 22.49 -5.23 12.10
N SER A 250 21.30 -5.38 11.55
CA SER A 250 20.17 -4.46 11.75
C SER A 250 19.41 -4.86 13.01
N VAL A 251 18.80 -3.89 13.70
CA VAL A 251 17.84 -4.11 14.81
C VAL A 251 16.73 -3.12 14.58
N ASP A 252 15.70 -3.53 13.87
CA ASP A 252 14.74 -2.59 13.30
C ASP A 252 13.32 -3.19 13.31
N PRO A 253 12.28 -2.34 13.33
CA PRO A 253 10.92 -2.80 13.08
C PRO A 253 10.76 -3.20 11.62
N GLU A 254 10.14 -4.35 11.39
CA GLU A 254 9.76 -4.84 10.08
C GLU A 254 8.24 -4.89 10.01
N HIS A 255 7.67 -3.77 9.55
CA HIS A 255 6.24 -3.48 9.67
C HIS A 255 5.37 -4.45 8.86
N GLU A 256 5.81 -4.82 7.65
CA GLU A 256 5.09 -5.73 6.76
C GLU A 256 4.79 -7.08 7.43
N TYR A 257 5.77 -7.64 8.15
CA TYR A 257 5.65 -8.94 8.79
C TYR A 257 5.26 -8.86 10.27
N GLY A 258 5.06 -7.64 10.81
CA GLY A 258 4.74 -7.42 12.23
C GLY A 258 5.87 -7.88 13.15
N ARG A 259 7.13 -7.63 12.79
CA ARG A 259 8.31 -8.07 13.57
C ARG A 259 9.09 -6.88 14.13
N TYR A 260 9.72 -7.10 15.26
CA TYR A 260 10.84 -6.26 15.73
C TYR A 260 12.02 -7.18 15.96
N GLU A 261 13.01 -7.10 15.07
CA GLU A 261 13.98 -8.17 14.91
C GLU A 261 15.41 -7.68 14.69
N ALA A 262 16.35 -8.59 14.96
CA ALA A 262 17.72 -8.49 14.54
C ALA A 262 18.01 -9.56 13.50
N SER A 263 18.56 -9.15 12.36
CA SER A 263 18.89 -10.07 11.28
C SER A 263 20.28 -9.82 10.69
N ARG A 264 20.82 -10.86 10.07
CA ARG A 264 22.07 -10.77 9.30
C ARG A 264 22.14 -11.85 8.23
N TYR A 265 22.55 -11.45 7.03
CA TYR A 265 22.93 -12.40 5.98
C TYR A 265 24.09 -13.29 6.39
N VAL A 266 23.97 -14.57 6.07
CA VAL A 266 24.99 -15.57 6.33
C VAL A 266 25.92 -15.70 5.14
N ASN A 267 27.09 -16.31 5.37
CA ASN A 267 28.00 -16.64 4.28
C ASN A 267 27.32 -17.62 3.33
N ARG A 268 27.69 -17.53 2.05
CA ARG A 268 27.18 -18.38 0.98
C ARG A 268 27.09 -19.84 1.43
N THR A 269 25.90 -20.41 1.34
CA THR A 269 25.66 -21.81 1.70
C THR A 269 26.39 -22.72 0.70
N SER A 270 27.08 -23.74 1.19
CA SER A 270 27.88 -24.62 0.30
C SER A 270 27.00 -25.54 -0.53
N ARG A 271 25.83 -25.95 0.01
CA ARG A 271 24.91 -26.88 -0.63
C ARG A 271 23.95 -26.23 -1.64
N THR A 272 23.30 -25.12 -1.27
CA THR A 272 22.35 -24.44 -2.18
C THR A 272 23.04 -23.38 -3.04
N GLY A 273 24.22 -22.90 -2.63
CA GLY A 273 24.95 -21.88 -3.35
C GLY A 273 24.32 -20.50 -3.25
N SER A 274 23.29 -20.32 -2.41
CA SER A 274 22.58 -19.06 -2.23
C SER A 274 23.42 -18.05 -1.47
N THR A 275 23.28 -16.79 -1.88
CA THR A 275 23.80 -15.61 -1.16
C THR A 275 22.70 -14.84 -0.43
N GLY A 276 21.44 -15.26 -0.56
CA GLY A 276 20.27 -14.65 0.06
C GLY A 276 19.97 -15.18 1.46
N SER A 277 20.64 -16.24 1.91
CA SER A 277 20.34 -16.86 3.20
C SER A 277 20.66 -15.92 4.37
N PHE A 278 19.79 -15.87 5.37
CA PHE A 278 19.93 -15.02 6.55
C PHE A 278 19.49 -15.72 7.84
N LEU A 279 19.99 -15.21 8.95
CA LEU A 279 19.57 -15.57 10.29
C LEU A 279 18.83 -14.37 10.91
N SER A 280 17.70 -14.61 11.56
CA SER A 280 16.92 -13.58 12.26
C SER A 280 16.39 -14.07 13.61
N THR A 281 16.26 -13.15 14.57
CA THR A 281 15.57 -13.39 15.84
C THR A 281 14.93 -12.10 16.35
N GLY A 282 13.82 -12.23 17.06
CA GLY A 282 13.12 -11.06 17.58
C GLY A 282 11.79 -11.42 18.22
N ILE A 283 10.90 -10.43 18.23
CA ILE A 283 9.51 -10.59 18.65
C ILE A 283 8.62 -10.40 17.42
N TRP A 284 7.75 -11.37 17.18
CA TRP A 284 6.72 -11.34 16.16
C TRP A 284 5.36 -11.07 16.79
N TYR A 285 4.55 -10.23 16.15
CA TYR A 285 3.20 -9.86 16.54
C TYR A 285 2.24 -10.34 15.43
N PRO A 286 1.64 -11.53 15.57
CA PRO A 286 0.83 -12.16 14.51
C PRO A 286 -0.40 -11.35 14.10
N GLU A 287 -0.85 -10.42 14.93
CA GLU A 287 -2.01 -9.58 14.63
C GLU A 287 -1.69 -8.28 13.88
N ILE A 288 -0.42 -7.95 13.65
CA ILE A 288 0.00 -6.63 13.13
C ILE A 288 0.41 -6.67 11.66
N GLY A 289 0.97 -7.78 11.16
CA GLY A 289 1.49 -7.86 9.79
C GLY A 289 1.17 -9.19 9.10
N THR A 290 1.50 -9.29 7.81
CA THR A 290 1.34 -10.47 6.96
C THR A 290 2.51 -11.44 7.12
N GLY A 291 2.89 -11.71 8.38
CA GLY A 291 3.91 -12.71 8.71
C GLY A 291 3.45 -14.13 8.39
N TRP A 292 3.86 -15.10 9.20
CA TRP A 292 3.49 -16.49 8.97
C TRP A 292 2.00 -16.74 9.25
N ASP A 293 1.31 -17.35 8.28
CA ASP A 293 -0.08 -17.71 8.43
C ASP A 293 -0.26 -19.13 9.05
N LYS A 294 -1.51 -19.57 9.16
CA LYS A 294 -1.81 -20.87 9.78
C LYS A 294 -1.26 -22.04 8.94
N ASP A 295 -1.26 -21.92 7.62
CA ASP A 295 -0.83 -22.98 6.72
C ASP A 295 0.71 -23.07 6.75
N ASP A 296 1.41 -21.93 6.80
CA ASP A 296 2.86 -21.83 7.03
C ASP A 296 3.32 -22.50 8.33
N LEU A 297 2.46 -22.43 9.36
CA LEU A 297 2.73 -22.95 10.70
C LEU A 297 2.13 -24.33 10.95
N ASN A 298 1.86 -25.12 9.89
CA ASN A 298 1.32 -26.48 9.98
C ASN A 298 0.02 -26.58 10.81
N GLY A 299 -0.87 -25.61 10.64
CA GLY A 299 -2.14 -25.53 11.35
C GLY A 299 -2.08 -24.86 12.71
N TYR A 300 -0.90 -24.42 13.18
CA TYR A 300 -0.77 -23.66 14.43
C TYR A 300 -1.30 -22.23 14.26
N GLU A 301 -2.25 -21.84 15.12
CA GLU A 301 -2.84 -20.51 15.12
C GLU A 301 -2.17 -19.64 16.17
N ALA A 302 -1.17 -18.86 15.76
CA ALA A 302 -0.43 -17.97 16.64
C ALA A 302 -1.31 -16.81 17.13
N ARG A 303 -1.28 -16.54 18.45
CA ARG A 303 -1.95 -15.40 19.08
C ARG A 303 -1.08 -14.75 20.15
N GLY A 304 -1.10 -13.43 20.19
CA GLY A 304 -0.22 -12.60 21.00
C GLY A 304 1.23 -12.66 20.52
N PRO A 305 2.14 -11.92 21.18
CA PRO A 305 3.53 -11.86 20.77
C PRO A 305 4.27 -13.20 20.94
N HIS A 306 5.17 -13.51 20.02
CA HIS A 306 6.05 -14.68 20.05
C HIS A 306 7.51 -14.29 19.90
N VAL A 307 8.36 -14.96 20.66
CA VAL A 307 9.81 -14.93 20.47
C VAL A 307 10.16 -15.95 19.40
N PHE A 308 10.99 -15.59 18.43
CA PHE A 308 11.33 -16.50 17.33
C PHE A 308 12.84 -16.56 17.03
N LEU A 309 13.24 -17.63 16.36
CA LEU A 309 14.50 -17.78 15.66
C LEU A 309 14.22 -18.34 14.26
N LEU A 310 14.73 -17.67 13.25
CA LEU A 310 14.53 -17.97 11.83
C LEU A 310 15.87 -18.13 11.13
N PHE A 311 15.99 -19.17 10.32
CA PHE A 311 17.00 -19.27 9.27
C PHE A 311 16.26 -19.47 7.94
N ALA A 312 16.41 -18.50 7.04
CA ALA A 312 15.62 -18.39 5.82
C ALA A 312 16.47 -17.91 4.65
N ASP A 313 15.88 -17.91 3.45
CA ASP A 313 16.43 -17.27 2.26
C ASP A 313 15.48 -16.21 1.71
N ASN A 314 15.99 -15.30 0.87
CA ASN A 314 15.15 -14.31 0.21
C ASN A 314 14.26 -14.95 -0.87
N ASP A 315 14.73 -16.06 -1.45
CA ASP A 315 13.98 -16.83 -2.43
C ASP A 315 13.26 -17.99 -1.72
N ASP A 316 11.96 -18.16 -1.99
CA ASP A 316 11.18 -19.27 -1.47
C ASP A 316 11.74 -20.63 -1.95
N ASP A 317 11.50 -21.68 -1.17
CA ASP A 317 11.81 -23.07 -1.51
C ASP A 317 13.30 -23.41 -1.72
N VAL A 318 14.23 -22.49 -1.42
CA VAL A 318 15.69 -22.73 -1.49
C VAL A 318 16.12 -23.96 -0.68
N PHE A 319 15.40 -24.29 0.39
CA PHE A 319 15.71 -25.40 1.27
C PHE A 319 14.77 -26.61 1.12
N GLU A 320 13.95 -26.68 0.06
CA GLU A 320 12.95 -27.76 -0.14
C GLU A 320 13.58 -29.16 -0.12
N ASP A 321 14.77 -29.32 -0.71
CA ASP A 321 15.51 -30.58 -0.79
C ASP A 321 16.14 -31.05 0.54
N ILE A 322 16.12 -30.22 1.58
CA ILE A 322 16.67 -30.55 2.90
C ILE A 322 15.57 -31.19 3.75
N LYS A 323 15.78 -32.45 4.15
CA LYS A 323 14.80 -33.21 4.94
C LYS A 323 14.99 -32.99 6.43
N GLY A 324 13.88 -32.87 7.16
CA GLY A 324 13.88 -32.75 8.61
C GLY A 324 14.01 -31.31 9.11
N VAL A 325 14.20 -31.18 10.42
CA VAL A 325 14.24 -29.92 11.16
C VAL A 325 15.25 -29.99 12.31
N PRO A 326 15.78 -28.85 12.81
CA PRO A 326 16.76 -28.84 13.90
C PRO A 326 16.27 -29.43 15.24
N GLY A 327 14.96 -29.45 15.47
CA GLY A 327 14.36 -29.96 16.71
C GLY A 327 12.86 -30.20 16.58
N GLN A 328 12.26 -30.78 17.61
CA GLN A 328 10.84 -31.19 17.58
C GLN A 328 9.86 -30.04 17.36
N ASP A 329 10.16 -28.85 17.91
CA ASP A 329 9.28 -27.68 17.87
C ASP A 329 9.54 -26.76 16.67
N TRP A 330 10.41 -27.19 15.75
CA TRP A 330 10.76 -26.41 14.56
C TRP A 330 9.76 -26.64 13.43
N LEU A 331 9.44 -25.56 12.74
CA LEU A 331 8.49 -25.44 11.64
C LEU A 331 9.23 -25.18 10.33
N ARG A 332 8.55 -25.40 9.20
CA ARG A 332 9.09 -25.26 7.84
C ARG A 332 8.21 -24.37 6.93
N PRO A 333 8.00 -23.08 7.25
CA PRO A 333 7.29 -22.16 6.35
C PRO A 333 8.13 -21.94 5.09
N SER A 334 7.57 -22.03 3.88
CA SER A 334 8.28 -21.84 2.60
C SER A 334 9.65 -22.54 2.50
N SER A 335 9.75 -23.74 3.08
CA SER A 335 10.99 -24.52 3.25
C SER A 335 12.02 -23.99 4.26
N ASP A 336 11.83 -22.83 4.88
CA ASP A 336 12.73 -22.24 5.87
C ASP A 336 12.73 -22.99 7.21
N PHE A 337 13.56 -22.56 8.16
CA PHE A 337 13.62 -23.14 9.49
C PHE A 337 13.23 -22.11 10.54
N LEU A 338 12.05 -22.30 11.13
CA LEU A 338 11.48 -21.40 12.12
C LEU A 338 11.23 -22.13 13.44
N VAL A 339 11.58 -21.52 14.56
CA VAL A 339 11.06 -21.93 15.87
C VAL A 339 10.49 -20.72 16.59
N LEU A 340 9.35 -20.91 17.23
CA LEU A 340 8.60 -19.86 17.89
C LEU A 340 8.14 -20.28 19.28
N ARG A 341 8.06 -19.32 20.19
CA ARG A 341 7.58 -19.53 21.54
C ARG A 341 6.76 -18.33 22.04
N PRO A 342 5.53 -18.53 22.52
CA PRO A 342 4.70 -17.42 22.98
C PRO A 342 5.35 -16.63 24.12
N LEU A 343 5.29 -15.30 24.06
CA LEU A 343 5.89 -14.39 25.05
C LEU A 343 5.37 -14.66 26.46
N HIS A 344 4.08 -14.99 26.59
CA HIS A 344 3.43 -15.28 27.86
C HIS A 344 3.90 -16.58 28.52
N SER A 345 4.63 -17.45 27.79
CA SER A 345 5.22 -18.66 28.35
C SER A 345 6.54 -18.38 29.11
N PHE A 346 7.10 -17.18 28.96
CA PHE A 346 8.21 -16.67 29.74
C PHE A 346 7.65 -15.90 30.95
N GLY A 347 8.34 -15.94 32.09
CA GLY A 347 7.83 -15.46 33.38
C GLY A 347 7.24 -14.04 33.41
N GLY A 348 6.50 -13.74 34.49
CA GLY A 348 5.83 -12.45 34.66
C GLY A 348 6.77 -11.26 34.91
N ASP A 349 7.87 -11.48 35.64
CA ASP A 349 8.89 -10.47 35.91
C ASP A 349 9.75 -10.16 34.68
N ALA A 350 10.12 -8.89 34.48
CA ALA A 350 10.79 -8.44 33.26
C ALA A 350 12.21 -9.01 33.09
N ASP A 351 13.01 -9.05 34.16
CA ASP A 351 14.40 -9.51 34.10
C ASP A 351 14.46 -11.03 33.98
N ASP A 352 13.60 -11.73 34.73
CA ASP A 352 13.48 -13.19 34.63
C ASP A 352 12.94 -13.61 33.26
N ARG A 353 11.99 -12.85 32.71
CA ARG A 353 11.50 -13.06 31.34
C ARG A 353 12.61 -12.93 30.32
N ALA A 354 13.36 -11.83 30.36
CA ALA A 354 14.47 -11.60 29.44
C ALA A 354 15.51 -12.73 29.56
N ARG A 355 15.90 -13.12 30.77
CA ARG A 355 16.84 -14.23 30.99
C ARG A 355 16.34 -15.54 30.39
N ALA A 356 15.08 -15.90 30.64
CA ALA A 356 14.48 -17.11 30.11
C ALA A 356 14.39 -17.12 28.57
N MET A 357 14.15 -15.97 27.95
CA MET A 357 14.17 -15.83 26.48
C MET A 357 15.57 -16.07 25.92
N LEU A 358 16.58 -15.43 26.52
CA LEU A 358 17.98 -15.56 26.10
C LEU A 358 18.47 -17.00 26.26
N GLU A 359 18.14 -17.66 27.37
CA GLU A 359 18.47 -19.08 27.61
C GLU A 359 17.80 -20.01 26.60
N TRP A 360 16.51 -19.80 26.33
CA TRP A 360 15.77 -20.58 25.34
C TRP A 360 16.38 -20.42 23.93
N LEU A 361 16.62 -19.19 23.49
CA LEU A 361 17.24 -18.91 22.19
C LEU A 361 18.65 -19.50 22.08
N SER A 362 19.45 -19.43 23.14
CA SER A 362 20.77 -20.07 23.17
C SER A 362 20.67 -21.59 22.98
N GLY A 363 19.64 -22.21 23.55
CA GLY A 363 19.33 -23.63 23.36
C GLY A 363 18.95 -23.96 21.92
N GLU A 364 18.03 -23.19 21.32
CA GLU A 364 17.58 -23.40 19.94
C GLU A 364 18.69 -23.11 18.92
N ALA A 365 19.50 -22.08 19.14
CA ALA A 365 20.66 -21.75 18.30
C ALA A 365 21.68 -22.89 18.22
N LYS A 366 21.90 -23.62 19.32
CA LYS A 366 22.79 -24.79 19.33
C LYS A 366 22.24 -25.93 18.49
N LYS A 367 20.92 -26.17 18.54
CA LYS A 367 20.25 -27.18 17.70
C LYS A 367 20.35 -26.80 16.23
N LEU A 368 20.03 -25.55 15.90
CA LEU A 368 20.15 -25.01 14.55
C LEU A 368 21.56 -25.16 14.01
N ARG A 369 22.58 -24.75 14.78
CA ARG A 369 23.99 -24.87 14.36
C ARG A 369 24.36 -26.31 14.00
N ALA A 370 24.01 -27.26 14.87
CA ALA A 370 24.32 -28.66 14.64
C ALA A 370 23.67 -29.17 13.33
N PHE A 371 22.43 -28.75 13.07
CA PHE A 371 21.69 -29.10 11.86
C PHE A 371 22.28 -28.43 10.61
N LEU A 372 22.57 -27.13 10.64
CA LEU A 372 23.16 -26.42 9.49
C LEU A 372 24.52 -27.00 9.10
N LEU A 373 25.32 -27.45 10.06
CA LEU A 373 26.59 -28.14 9.82
C LEU A 373 26.39 -29.54 9.21
N SER A 374 25.41 -30.32 9.68
CA SER A 374 25.15 -31.65 9.11
C SER A 374 24.63 -31.59 7.67
N GLU A 375 23.88 -30.53 7.34
CA GLU A 375 23.30 -30.32 6.01
C GLU A 375 24.20 -29.53 5.05
N ASN A 376 25.41 -29.12 5.47
CA ASN A 376 26.35 -28.27 4.71
C ASN A 376 25.77 -26.91 4.28
N LEU A 377 24.94 -26.31 5.13
CA LEU A 377 24.31 -25.00 4.92
C LEU A 377 25.13 -23.87 5.54
N THR A 378 26.09 -24.19 6.41
CA THR A 378 27.08 -23.25 6.92
C THR A 378 28.42 -23.96 7.11
N THR A 379 29.55 -23.22 7.07
CA THR A 379 30.91 -23.78 7.11
C THR A 379 31.66 -23.53 8.41
#